data_AF-A0AAV4I6G8-F1
#
_entry.id   AF-A0AAV4I6G8-F1
#
_cell.length_a   1.000
_cell.length_b   1.000
_cell.length_c   1.000
_cell.angle_alpha   90.00
_cell.angle_beta   90.00
_cell.angle_gamma   90.00
#
_symmetry.space_group_name_H-M   'P 1'
#
loop_
_entity.id
_entity.type
_entity.pdbx_description
1 polymer ?
#
loop_
_entity_poly.entity_id
_entity_poly.type
_entity_poly.pdbx_seq_one_letter_code
_entity_poly.pdbx_strand_id
1 'polypeptide(L)'
;MYGCDPKFVTELKNIANTVIGEILAHLKTISTPEHGKRQSVLAVEVISVLMTGADLSQTSVATLVTQLWGLAQKNGQADTKALKKLQAYAKARSSRGAPGFQAILPKLTIN
;
A
#
# COMPACT_ATOMS: atom_id res chain seq x y z
N MET A 1 4.14 30.79 -3.72
CA MET A 1 3.11 30.07 -2.93
C MET A 1 2.18 29.36 -3.91
N TYR A 2 2.45 28.09 -4.22
CA TYR A 2 1.67 27.29 -5.17
C TYR A 2 1.05 26.02 -4.56
N GLY A 3 1.29 25.78 -3.25
CA GLY A 3 0.86 24.55 -2.58
C GLY A 3 -0.65 24.36 -2.42
N CYS A 4 -1.44 25.39 -2.70
CA CYS A 4 -2.91 25.35 -2.61
C CYS A 4 -3.61 25.62 -3.95
N ASP A 5 -2.90 25.76 -5.07
CA ASP A 5 -3.59 25.89 -6.37
C ASP A 5 -4.29 24.55 -6.68
N PRO A 6 -5.63 24.52 -6.76
CA PRO A 6 -6.36 23.29 -7.04
C PRO A 6 -5.92 22.62 -8.36
N LYS A 7 -5.44 23.40 -9.35
CA LYS A 7 -4.92 22.86 -10.61
C LYS A 7 -3.63 22.09 -10.38
N PHE A 8 -2.68 22.68 -9.66
CA PHE A 8 -1.42 22.02 -9.31
C PHE A 8 -1.64 20.74 -8.50
N VAL A 9 -2.53 20.77 -7.49
CA VAL A 9 -2.87 19.58 -6.70
C VAL A 9 -3.52 18.50 -7.56
N THR A 10 -4.37 18.88 -8.52
CA THR A 10 -4.98 17.95 -9.47
C THR A 10 -3.95 17.30 -10.38
N GLU A 11 -3.03 18.09 -10.94
CA GLU A 11 -1.93 17.57 -11.77
C GLU A 11 -1.05 16.61 -10.98
N LEU A 12 -0.71 16.95 -9.73
CA LEU A 12 0.12 16.10 -8.88
C LEU A 12 -0.58 14.77 -8.54
N LYS A 13 -1.90 14.80 -8.30
CA LYS A 13 -2.71 13.58 -8.16
C LYS A 13 -2.73 12.75 -9.44
N ASN A 14 -2.84 13.38 -10.62
CA ASN A 14 -2.84 12.66 -11.90
C ASN A 14 -1.50 11.96 -12.16
N ILE A 15 -0.39 12.63 -11.87
CA ILE A 15 0.95 12.06 -11.96
C ILE A 15 1.07 10.88 -10.97
N ALA A 16 0.66 11.07 -9.72
CA ALA A 16 0.70 10.00 -8.71
C ALA A 16 -0.15 8.78 -9.11
N ASN A 17 -1.36 9.00 -9.63
CA ASN A 17 -2.24 7.95 -10.12
C ASN A 17 -1.62 7.19 -11.31
N THR A 18 -0.97 7.91 -12.22
CA THR A 18 -0.26 7.30 -13.37
C THR A 18 0.88 6.42 -12.88
N VAL A 19 1.73 6.94 -11.99
CA VAL A 19 2.86 6.18 -11.42
C VAL A 19 2.38 4.94 -10.66
N ILE A 20 1.34 5.07 -9.83
CA ILE A 20 0.74 3.92 -9.14
C ILE A 20 0.18 2.91 -10.15
N GLY A 21 -0.48 3.39 -11.20
CA GLY A 21 -1.00 2.55 -12.28
C GLY A 21 0.08 1.69 -12.96
N GLU A 22 1.20 2.32 -13.34
CA GLU A 22 2.35 1.63 -13.94
C GLU A 22 2.96 0.60 -12.97
N ILE A 23 3.14 0.95 -11.69
CA ILE A 23 3.64 0.01 -10.67
C ILE A 23 2.70 -1.21 -10.57
N LEU A 24 1.39 -1.00 -10.56
CA LEU A 24 0.40 -2.09 -10.50
C LEU A 24 0.42 -2.93 -11.78
N ALA A 25 0.58 -2.31 -12.95
CA ALA A 25 0.74 -3.03 -14.21
C ALA A 25 1.98 -3.93 -14.17
N HIS A 26 3.12 -3.42 -13.71
CA HIS A 26 4.33 -4.21 -13.53
C HIS A 26 4.17 -5.35 -12.52
N LEU A 27 3.51 -5.10 -11.39
CA LEU A 27 3.21 -6.16 -10.42
C LEU A 27 2.35 -7.27 -11.03
N LYS A 28 1.46 -6.93 -11.97
CA LYS A 28 0.63 -7.90 -12.69
C LYS A 28 1.45 -8.71 -13.70
N THR A 29 2.39 -8.09 -14.43
CA THR A 29 3.23 -8.82 -15.40
C THR A 29 4.15 -9.85 -14.73
N ILE A 30 4.61 -9.57 -13.50
CA ILE A 30 5.47 -10.49 -12.74
C ILE A 30 4.69 -11.47 -11.85
N SER A 31 3.38 -11.61 -12.06
CA SER A 31 2.51 -12.51 -11.30
C SER A 31 2.67 -13.99 -11.70
N THR A 32 3.89 -14.44 -11.97
CA THR A 32 4.22 -15.83 -12.28
C THR A 32 4.76 -16.53 -11.03
N PRO A 33 4.59 -17.87 -10.90
CA PRO A 33 5.11 -18.61 -9.75
C PRO A 33 6.62 -18.41 -9.53
N GLU A 34 7.39 -18.31 -10.62
CA GLU A 34 8.83 -18.08 -10.62
C GLU A 34 9.24 -16.72 -10.02
N HIS A 35 8.39 -15.70 -10.17
CA HIS A 35 8.65 -14.35 -9.68
C HIS A 35 7.85 -13.98 -8.42
N GLY A 36 7.15 -14.95 -7.81
CA GLY A 36 6.29 -14.73 -6.66
C GLY A 36 6.99 -14.00 -5.51
N LYS A 37 8.24 -14.38 -5.19
CA LYS A 37 9.03 -13.70 -4.14
C LYS A 37 9.30 -12.23 -4.45
N ARG A 38 9.66 -11.93 -5.70
CA ARG A 38 9.93 -10.54 -6.13
C ARG A 38 8.65 -9.72 -6.12
N GLN A 39 7.54 -10.29 -6.58
CA GLN A 39 6.21 -9.67 -6.53
C GLN A 39 5.82 -9.36 -5.08
N SER A 40 6.01 -10.30 -4.16
CA SER A 40 5.71 -10.12 -2.74
C SER A 40 6.54 -9.01 -2.10
N VAL A 41 7.85 -8.96 -2.37
CA VAL A 41 8.74 -7.91 -1.85
C VAL A 41 8.31 -6.53 -2.35
N LEU A 42 8.08 -6.38 -3.65
CA LEU A 42 7.65 -5.12 -4.24
C LEU A 42 6.28 -4.68 -3.71
N ALA A 43 5.33 -5.61 -3.53
CA ALA A 43 4.04 -5.30 -2.91
C ALA A 43 4.21 -4.76 -1.48
N VAL A 44 5.10 -5.34 -0.68
CA VAL A 44 5.41 -4.87 0.68
C VAL A 44 6.02 -3.46 0.66
N GLU A 45 6.94 -3.17 -0.26
CA GLU A 45 7.52 -1.84 -0.41
C GLU A 45 6.48 -0.78 -0.77
N VAL A 46 5.60 -1.09 -1.74
CA VAL A 46 4.51 -0.20 -2.14
C VAL A 46 3.57 0.06 -0.96
N ILE A 47 3.21 -0.97 -0.19
CA ILE A 47 2.41 -0.81 1.03
C ILE A 47 3.10 0.13 2.02
N SER A 48 4.41 -0.02 2.24
CA SER A 48 5.17 0.85 3.15
C SER A 48 5.09 2.32 2.73
N VAL A 49 5.23 2.60 1.43
CA VAL A 49 5.10 3.97 0.89
C VAL A 49 3.68 4.50 1.08
N LEU A 50 2.65 3.70 0.76
CA LEU A 50 1.26 4.11 0.92
C LEU A 50 0.90 4.38 2.40
N MET A 51 1.35 3.53 3.32
CA MET A 51 1.08 3.72 4.75
C MET A 51 1.80 4.92 5.35
N THR A 52 2.91 5.38 4.77
CA THR A 52 3.68 6.51 5.32
C THR A 52 3.34 7.84 4.67
N GLY A 53 3.02 7.83 3.37
CA GLY A 53 2.80 9.05 2.59
C GLY A 53 1.38 9.29 2.10
N ALA A 54 0.51 8.28 2.07
CA ALA A 54 -0.84 8.41 1.53
C ALA A 54 -1.90 8.59 2.62
N ASP A 55 -2.99 9.26 2.24
CA ASP A 55 -4.14 9.43 3.10
C ASP A 55 -5.04 8.17 3.06
N LEU A 56 -4.94 7.36 4.11
CA LEU A 56 -5.73 6.14 4.26
C LEU A 56 -7.20 6.39 4.67
N SER A 57 -7.60 7.64 4.91
CA SER A 57 -9.03 7.97 5.03
C SER A 57 -9.76 7.80 3.70
N GLN A 58 -9.03 7.88 2.58
CA GLN A 58 -9.57 7.61 1.26
C GLN A 58 -9.77 6.11 1.06
N THR A 59 -11.01 5.73 0.76
CA THR A 59 -11.41 4.33 0.57
C THR A 59 -10.63 3.64 -0.55
N SER A 60 -10.28 4.36 -1.61
CA SER A 60 -9.48 3.83 -2.73
C SER A 60 -8.09 3.38 -2.27
N VAL A 61 -7.39 4.22 -1.51
CA VAL A 61 -6.05 3.94 -0.98
C VAL A 61 -6.11 2.83 0.07
N ALA A 62 -7.08 2.89 0.99
CA ALA A 62 -7.30 1.84 1.98
C ALA A 62 -7.54 0.48 1.31
N THR A 63 -8.38 0.44 0.26
CA THR A 63 -8.65 -0.78 -0.52
C THR A 63 -7.38 -1.26 -1.22
N LEU A 64 -6.63 -0.37 -1.86
CA LEU A 64 -5.37 -0.70 -2.52
C LEU A 64 -4.37 -1.34 -1.55
N VAL A 65 -4.19 -0.76 -0.36
CA VAL A 65 -3.31 -1.33 0.68
C VAL A 65 -3.77 -2.74 1.08
N THR A 66 -5.07 -2.95 1.28
CA THR A 66 -5.58 -4.28 1.66
C THR A 66 -5.42 -5.32 0.54
N GLN A 67 -5.60 -4.93 -0.71
CA GLN A 67 -5.40 -5.82 -1.85
C GLN A 67 -3.92 -6.17 -2.05
N LEU A 68 -3.03 -5.19 -1.93
CA LEU A 68 -1.58 -5.41 -1.99
C LEU A 68 -1.10 -6.26 -0.81
N TRP A 69 -1.71 -6.12 0.38
CA TRP A 69 -1.40 -6.96 1.53
C TRP A 69 -1.72 -8.44 1.27
N GLY A 70 -2.88 -8.70 0.66
CA GLY A 70 -3.24 -10.04 0.20
C GLY A 70 -2.32 -10.55 -0.92
N LEU A 71 -1.96 -9.67 -1.87
CA LEU A 71 -1.01 -9.99 -2.94
C LEU A 71 0.37 -10.35 -2.41
N ALA A 72 0.86 -9.61 -1.41
CA ALA A 72 2.16 -9.84 -0.80
C ALA A 72 2.24 -11.25 -0.19
N GLN A 73 1.17 -11.68 0.46
CA GLN A 73 1.06 -13.01 1.07
C GLN A 73 0.70 -14.12 0.10
N LYS A 74 0.26 -13.77 -1.11
CA LYS A 74 -0.05 -14.73 -2.16
C LYS A 74 1.19 -15.58 -2.44
N ASN A 75 1.00 -16.89 -2.57
CA ASN A 75 2.06 -17.88 -2.78
C ASN A 75 3.07 -18.07 -1.63
N GLY A 76 2.84 -17.48 -0.44
CA GLY A 76 3.65 -17.73 0.76
C GLY A 76 5.09 -17.18 0.71
N GLN A 77 5.41 -16.32 -0.26
CA GLN A 77 6.75 -15.78 -0.46
C GLN A 77 6.99 -14.43 0.24
N ALA A 78 6.05 -13.98 1.07
CA ALA A 78 6.14 -12.70 1.76
C ALA A 78 7.22 -12.71 2.83
N ASP A 79 7.96 -11.61 2.96
CA ASP A 79 8.79 -11.38 4.15
C ASP A 79 7.87 -11.10 5.35
N THR A 80 7.64 -12.14 6.17
CA THR A 80 6.83 -12.09 7.37
C THR A 80 7.35 -11.07 8.39
N LYS A 81 8.67 -10.83 8.44
CA LYS A 81 9.27 -9.85 9.35
C LYS A 81 8.91 -8.43 8.91
N ALA A 82 8.98 -8.16 7.61
CA ALA A 82 8.58 -6.88 7.05
C ALA A 82 7.07 -6.63 7.22
N LEU A 83 6.21 -7.63 6.97
CA LEU A 83 4.77 -7.54 7.22
C LEU A 83 4.46 -7.29 8.70
N LYS A 84 5.08 -8.01 9.64
CA LYS A 84 4.91 -7.77 11.08
C LYS A 84 5.30 -6.34 11.47
N LYS A 85 6.38 -5.81 10.90
CA LYS A 85 6.80 -4.41 11.13
C LYS A 85 5.76 -3.40 10.63
N LEU A 86 5.22 -3.60 9.44
CA LEU A 86 4.16 -2.76 8.88
C LEU A 86 2.86 -2.87 9.67
N GLN A 87 2.50 -4.08 10.13
CA GLN A 87 1.34 -4.29 10.98
C GLN A 87 1.50 -3.56 12.33
N ALA A 88 2.69 -3.63 12.94
CA ALA A 88 2.99 -2.91 14.18
C ALA A 88 2.92 -1.39 13.97
N TYR A 89 3.42 -0.88 12.84
CA TYR A 89 3.27 0.51 12.45
C TYR A 89 1.79 0.91 12.33
N ALA A 90 0.97 0.09 11.67
CA ALA A 90 -0.46 0.30 11.53
C ALA A 90 -1.17 0.37 12.88
N LYS A 91 -0.84 -0.57 13.80
CA LYS A 91 -1.37 -0.61 15.17
C LYS A 91 -1.03 0.68 15.92
N ALA A 92 0.25 1.08 15.90
CA ALA A 92 0.70 2.30 16.57
C ALA A 92 -0.02 3.55 16.05
N ARG A 93 -0.30 3.61 14.73
CA ARG A 93 -1.01 4.74 14.12
C ARG A 93 -2.52 4.71 14.38
N SER A 94 -3.11 3.52 14.41
CA SER A 94 -4.50 3.29 14.82
C SER A 94 -4.74 3.75 16.26
N SER A 95 -3.84 3.44 17.19
CA SER A 95 -3.90 3.89 18.60
C SER A 95 -3.78 5.41 18.76
N ARG A 96 -3.19 6.11 17.78
CA ARG A 96 -3.13 7.58 17.74
C ARG A 96 -4.38 8.23 17.16
N GLY A 97 -5.45 7.46 16.93
CA GLY A 97 -6.73 7.97 16.44
C GLY A 97 -6.78 8.23 14.94
N ALA A 98 -5.94 7.59 14.13
CA ALA A 98 -6.01 7.72 12.68
C ALA A 98 -7.10 6.79 12.10
N PRO A 99 -8.23 7.33 11.60
CA PRO A 99 -9.40 6.52 11.22
C PRO A 99 -9.12 5.57 10.04
N GLY A 100 -8.29 6.00 9.08
CA GLY A 100 -7.87 5.16 7.96
C GLY A 100 -7.11 3.90 8.41
N PHE A 101 -6.27 4.02 9.43
CA PHE A 101 -5.53 2.88 9.99
C PHE A 101 -6.43 1.95 10.80
N GLN A 102 -7.40 2.49 11.53
CA GLN A 102 -8.40 1.69 12.25
C GLN A 102 -9.22 0.82 11.29
N ALA A 103 -9.59 1.37 10.12
CA ALA A 103 -10.38 0.66 9.12
C ALA A 103 -9.61 -0.48 8.42
N ILE A 104 -8.30 -0.31 8.16
CA ILE A 104 -7.50 -1.34 7.48
C ILE A 104 -6.92 -2.38 8.43
N LEU A 105 -6.63 -2.03 9.69
CA LEU A 105 -5.96 -2.91 10.66
C LEU A 105 -6.57 -4.32 10.78
N PRO A 106 -7.90 -4.52 10.90
CA PRO A 106 -8.48 -5.86 10.99
C PRO A 106 -8.26 -6.71 9.73
N LYS A 107 -8.00 -6.07 8.59
CA LYS A 107 -7.75 -6.74 7.30
C LYS A 107 -6.28 -7.09 7.09
N LEU A 108 -5.37 -6.58 7.94
CA LEU A 108 -3.93 -6.83 7.86
C LEU A 108 -3.54 -8.09 8.63
N THR A 109 -4.17 -9.23 8.33
CA THR A 109 -3.81 -10.53 8.92
C THR A 109 -2.57 -11.09 8.24
N ILE A 110 -1.76 -11.87 8.97
CA ILE A 110 -0.59 -12.57 8.43
C ILE A 110 -0.92 -14.05 8.53
N ASN A 111 -1.00 -14.72 7.37
CA ASN A 111 -1.24 -16.17 7.26
C ASN A 111 0.02 -16.99 7.59
#